data_AF-A0A315WVX7-F1
#
_entry.id   AF-A0A315WVX7-F1
#
_cell.length_a   1.000
_cell.length_b   1.000
_cell.length_c   1.000
_cell.angle_alpha   90.00
_cell.angle_beta   90.00
_cell.angle_gamma   90.00
#
_symmetry.space_group_name_H-M   'P 1'
#
loop_
_entity.id
_entity.type
_entity.pdbx_description
1 polymer ?
#
loop_
_entity_poly.entity_id
_entity_poly.type
_entity_poly.pdbx_seq_one_letter_code
_entity_poly.pdbx_strand_id
1 'polypeptide(L)'
;MANLTTQFGGFLTTIGVARQTNANALGIPWKISHMLIGDAGGDPAQFPDPTPSPSQAALVRRVYRAPLNSLYKSPQDPGVLVAELILPPDIGGWWMRELALEDADGNFVAVAKPAPSYKPLLTQGSGRTQTVRMHVVFGNVANVALKIDPAVVTASREWVDLRIAEELAKLDAKTSCRYATKAAINLSGLAVQAGADWVAPLAAGDRILVKNQTQAALNGIYVASAGAWLRSTDADSSAKVTAGLTVSVETGVTQADTIWQLVTDDPIVLGGTALTFMDITNGLARLLSPAFAGVPTAPAPTQFDASLRLATTGYVTQVGQRYSTSASISGATALSASAIGGITFCGGTQSSYVVTLPEFGASTRGGLVTLAGNSEALVTVAAPAGASLTLTSGGVLLNPVLERDETAVFMQTSGIEWRLVGGTLALKYSTQFSASLGATGWKREPSGFIEQWGVVTIEDNIQMTITLPIAFNTAVFGVMATTQNAGLLGGDQFMTVGAKKNGASLSTILIDANTGPSRSLAQTLFWRAYGK
;
A
#
# COMPACT_ATOMS: atom_id res chain seq x y z
N MET A 1 -44.50 50.39 10.76
CA MET A 1 -45.56 50.68 11.74
C MET A 1 -45.16 50.04 13.06
N ALA A 2 -45.02 50.81 14.13
CA ALA A 2 -44.69 50.29 15.45
C ALA A 2 -45.86 49.46 15.97
N ASN A 3 -45.63 48.18 16.25
CA ASN A 3 -46.64 47.30 16.79
C ASN A 3 -46.85 47.65 18.28
N LEU A 4 -47.91 48.42 18.56
CA LEU A 4 -48.25 48.96 19.88
C LEU A 4 -48.87 47.90 20.85
N THR A 5 -48.83 46.62 20.51
CA THR A 5 -49.56 45.56 21.24
C THR A 5 -48.68 44.41 21.74
N THR A 6 -47.50 44.70 22.27
CA THR A 6 -46.86 43.76 23.20
C THR A 6 -46.81 44.42 24.57
N GLN A 7 -47.64 43.93 25.48
CA GLN A 7 -47.78 44.41 26.86
C GLN A 7 -46.45 44.42 27.64
N PHE A 8 -45.40 43.74 27.12
CA PHE A 8 -44.08 43.58 27.71
C PHE A 8 -42.90 43.64 26.70
N GLY A 9 -43.12 44.12 25.46
CA GLY A 9 -42.08 44.18 24.42
C GLY A 9 -41.43 45.57 24.29
N GLY A 10 -40.14 45.61 23.96
CA GLY A 10 -39.41 46.84 23.72
C GLY A 10 -39.51 47.34 22.28
N PHE A 11 -39.48 48.66 22.10
CA PHE A 11 -39.46 49.29 20.78
C PHE A 11 -38.38 50.38 20.68
N LEU A 12 -37.99 50.71 19.45
CA LEU A 12 -37.04 51.79 19.18
C LEU A 12 -37.67 53.17 19.41
N THR A 13 -36.93 54.06 20.06
CA THR A 13 -37.30 55.47 20.17
C THR A 13 -37.12 56.19 18.84
N THR A 14 -37.65 57.41 18.70
CA THR A 14 -37.42 58.26 17.53
C THR A 14 -35.92 58.45 17.25
N ILE A 15 -35.11 58.56 18.31
CA ILE A 15 -33.65 58.65 18.23
C ILE A 15 -33.07 57.32 17.72
N GLY A 16 -33.52 56.18 18.25
CA GLY A 16 -33.11 54.86 17.82
C GLY A 16 -33.43 54.56 16.35
N VAL A 17 -34.61 54.96 15.86
CA VAL A 17 -35.00 54.79 14.45
C VAL A 17 -34.12 55.64 13.53
N ALA A 18 -33.82 56.89 13.91
CA ALA A 18 -32.92 57.75 13.16
C ALA A 18 -31.50 57.18 13.10
N ARG A 19 -30.98 56.66 14.22
CA ARG A 19 -29.66 56.02 14.29
C ARG A 19 -29.59 54.72 13.50
N GLN A 20 -30.62 53.88 13.56
CA GLN A 20 -30.72 52.67 12.74
C GLN A 20 -30.70 53.01 11.25
N THR A 21 -31.43 54.05 10.85
CA THR A 21 -31.48 54.51 9.45
C THR A 21 -30.12 55.02 8.99
N ASN A 22 -29.43 55.80 9.83
CA ASN A 22 -28.10 56.34 9.51
C ASN A 22 -27.03 55.24 9.42
N ALA A 23 -27.01 54.30 10.37
CA ALA A 23 -26.11 53.16 10.33
C ALA A 23 -26.34 52.30 9.08
N ASN A 24 -27.60 52.12 8.68
CA ASN A 24 -27.95 51.42 7.45
C ASN A 24 -27.53 52.16 6.17
N ALA A 25 -27.67 53.48 6.14
CA ALA A 25 -27.26 54.30 5.00
C ALA A 25 -25.73 54.34 4.83
N LEU A 26 -24.98 54.34 5.94
CA LEU A 26 -23.52 54.41 5.94
C LEU A 26 -22.83 53.04 5.87
N GLY A 27 -23.55 51.93 6.08
CA GLY A 27 -22.98 50.58 6.13
C GLY A 27 -22.03 50.37 7.32
N ILE A 28 -22.12 51.20 8.37
CA ILE A 28 -21.25 51.15 9.55
C ILE A 28 -21.96 50.36 10.66
N PRO A 29 -21.26 49.45 11.36
CA PRO A 29 -21.82 48.73 12.50
C PRO A 29 -22.25 49.66 13.63
N TRP A 30 -23.55 49.70 13.95
CA TRP A 30 -24.11 50.41 15.09
C TRP A 30 -23.86 49.63 16.38
N LYS A 31 -23.18 50.28 17.34
CA LYS A 31 -22.80 49.69 18.62
C LYS A 31 -23.75 50.12 19.72
N ILE A 32 -24.63 49.21 20.15
CA ILE A 32 -25.42 49.37 21.38
C ILE A 32 -24.54 48.91 22.54
N SER A 33 -24.36 49.76 23.55
CA SER A 33 -23.29 49.61 24.54
C SER A 33 -23.80 49.37 25.97
N HIS A 34 -24.86 50.06 26.40
CA HIS A 34 -25.34 50.00 27.78
C HIS A 34 -26.81 49.66 27.87
N MET A 35 -27.19 48.97 28.96
CA MET A 35 -28.56 48.86 29.42
C MET A 35 -28.77 49.78 30.62
N LEU A 36 -29.85 50.55 30.57
CA LEU A 36 -30.31 51.40 31.65
C LEU A 36 -31.51 50.73 32.31
N ILE A 37 -31.56 50.79 33.63
CA ILE A 37 -32.67 50.26 34.42
C ILE A 37 -33.25 51.37 35.28
N GLY A 38 -34.58 51.43 35.34
CA GLY A 38 -35.33 52.42 36.10
C GLY A 38 -36.36 51.80 37.04
N ASP A 39 -36.64 52.52 38.13
CA ASP A 39 -37.63 52.15 39.14
C ASP A 39 -38.93 52.95 39.05
N ALA A 40 -39.07 53.84 38.05
CA ALA A 40 -40.25 54.67 37.82
C ALA A 40 -40.77 55.40 39.09
N GLY A 41 -39.87 55.78 40.01
CA GLY A 41 -40.23 56.46 41.26
C GLY A 41 -40.29 55.57 42.51
N GLY A 42 -40.21 54.23 42.35
CA GLY A 42 -40.12 53.28 43.46
C GLY A 42 -41.20 52.20 43.44
N ASP A 43 -41.78 51.93 44.60
CA ASP A 43 -42.72 50.82 44.83
C ASP A 43 -43.92 50.86 43.85
N PRO A 44 -44.24 49.75 43.14
CA PRO A 44 -45.42 49.65 42.28
C PRO A 44 -46.75 49.94 42.99
N ALA A 45 -46.84 49.75 44.30
CA ALA A 45 -48.03 50.06 45.08
C ALA A 45 -48.23 51.57 45.30
N GLN A 46 -47.17 52.37 45.15
CA GLN A 46 -47.18 53.81 45.44
C GLN A 46 -47.18 54.67 44.17
N PHE A 47 -46.61 54.18 43.06
CA PHE A 47 -46.49 54.93 41.82
C PHE A 47 -47.07 54.15 40.63
N PRO A 48 -47.80 54.80 39.70
CA PRO A 48 -48.34 54.14 38.52
C PRO A 48 -47.23 53.57 37.63
N ASP A 49 -47.55 52.52 36.89
CA ASP A 49 -46.59 51.92 35.97
C ASP A 49 -46.17 52.89 34.86
N PRO A 50 -44.87 52.91 34.48
CA PRO A 50 -44.39 53.72 33.38
C PRO A 50 -45.03 53.24 32.07
N THR A 51 -45.46 54.20 31.24
CA THR A 51 -45.91 53.93 29.87
C THR A 51 -44.80 54.38 28.91
N PRO A 52 -44.04 53.46 28.29
CA PRO A 52 -42.99 53.84 27.35
C PRO A 52 -43.54 54.62 26.16
N SER A 53 -42.82 55.65 25.71
CA SER A 53 -43.17 56.45 24.53
C SER A 53 -42.03 56.47 23.50
N PRO A 54 -42.32 56.47 22.18
CA PRO A 54 -41.30 56.64 21.14
C PRO A 54 -40.51 57.96 21.25
N SER A 55 -41.12 59.02 21.79
CA SER A 55 -40.46 60.33 21.97
C SER A 55 -39.59 60.43 23.23
N GLN A 56 -39.50 59.37 24.03
CA GLN A 56 -38.77 59.36 25.29
C GLN A 56 -37.26 59.46 25.06
N ALA A 57 -36.60 60.38 25.78
CA ALA A 57 -35.16 60.61 25.69
C ALA A 57 -34.37 60.13 26.93
N ALA A 58 -35.08 59.77 28.02
CA ALA A 58 -34.51 59.25 29.26
C ALA A 58 -35.57 58.44 30.03
N LEU A 59 -35.13 57.56 30.94
CA LEU A 59 -36.03 56.89 31.89
C LEU A 59 -36.64 57.89 32.88
N VAL A 60 -37.83 57.59 33.41
CA VAL A 60 -38.50 58.44 34.43
C VAL A 60 -37.61 58.59 35.66
N ARG A 61 -37.04 57.47 36.14
CA ARG A 61 -35.98 57.50 37.15
C ARG A 61 -35.01 56.35 36.95
N ARG A 62 -33.83 56.67 36.44
CA ARG A 62 -32.73 55.72 36.28
C ARG A 62 -32.09 55.38 37.62
N VAL A 63 -32.02 54.10 37.95
CA VAL A 63 -31.36 53.57 39.14
C VAL A 63 -30.05 52.87 38.83
N TYR A 64 -29.90 52.35 37.61
CA TYR A 64 -28.69 51.63 37.23
C TYR A 64 -28.36 51.81 35.74
N ARG A 65 -27.06 51.82 35.43
CA ARG A 65 -26.51 51.85 34.07
C ARG A 65 -25.31 50.93 34.04
N ALA A 66 -25.32 49.94 33.16
CA ALA A 66 -24.21 49.01 33.00
C ALA A 66 -23.98 48.68 31.54
N PRO A 67 -22.73 48.34 31.16
CA PRO A 67 -22.45 47.80 29.84
C PRO A 67 -23.24 46.49 29.65
N LEU A 68 -23.69 46.24 28.43
CA LEU A 68 -24.39 45.00 28.08
C LEU A 68 -23.46 43.78 28.21
N ASN A 69 -23.98 42.65 28.68
CA ASN A 69 -23.23 41.38 28.71
C ASN A 69 -23.24 40.71 27.33
N SER A 70 -24.41 40.67 26.67
CA SER A 70 -24.54 40.11 25.33
C SER A 70 -25.63 40.81 24.51
N LEU A 71 -25.45 40.81 23.19
CA LEU A 71 -26.41 41.33 22.23
C LEU A 71 -26.44 40.38 21.02
N TYR A 72 -27.55 39.68 20.82
CA TYR A 72 -27.66 38.66 19.78
C TYR A 72 -29.05 38.65 19.13
N LYS A 73 -29.17 38.00 17.97
CA LYS A 73 -30.45 37.82 17.28
C LYS A 73 -31.24 36.69 17.95
N SER A 74 -32.54 36.89 18.15
CA SER A 74 -33.41 35.85 18.70
C SER A 74 -33.41 34.61 17.77
N PRO A 75 -33.16 33.40 18.28
CA PRO A 75 -33.25 32.17 17.49
C PRO A 75 -34.65 31.88 16.92
N GLN A 76 -35.69 32.47 17.51
CA GLN A 76 -37.11 32.21 17.22
C GLN A 76 -37.71 33.27 16.28
N ASP A 77 -37.13 34.48 16.25
CA ASP A 77 -37.57 35.57 15.37
C ASP A 77 -36.35 36.41 14.90
N PRO A 78 -35.94 36.28 13.63
CA PRO A 78 -34.81 37.01 13.08
C PRO A 78 -34.94 38.55 13.14
N GLY A 79 -36.15 39.09 13.31
CA GLY A 79 -36.42 40.53 13.43
C GLY A 79 -36.23 41.10 14.85
N VAL A 80 -35.96 40.26 15.84
CA VAL A 80 -35.81 40.65 17.25
C VAL A 80 -34.35 40.55 17.69
N LEU A 81 -33.84 41.62 18.29
CA LEU A 81 -32.58 41.58 19.03
C LEU A 81 -32.86 41.40 20.52
N VAL A 82 -32.05 40.54 21.14
CA VAL A 82 -32.08 40.28 22.58
C VAL A 82 -30.83 40.91 23.18
N ALA A 83 -31.05 41.91 24.04
CA ALA A 83 -30.01 42.53 24.84
C ALA A 83 -30.05 41.93 26.26
N GLU A 84 -28.93 41.40 26.73
CA GLU A 84 -28.82 40.75 28.03
C GLU A 84 -27.87 41.52 28.96
N LEU A 85 -28.31 41.69 30.21
CA LEU A 85 -27.51 42.23 31.31
C LEU A 85 -27.63 41.28 32.51
N ILE A 86 -26.50 40.90 33.09
CA ILE A 86 -26.46 40.09 34.30
C ILE A 86 -26.21 41.03 35.48
N LEU A 87 -27.15 41.04 36.43
CA LEU A 87 -27.03 41.79 37.68
C LEU A 87 -26.47 40.87 38.78
N PRO A 88 -25.26 41.13 39.29
CA PRO A 88 -24.69 40.34 40.38
C PRO A 88 -25.41 40.62 41.73
N PRO A 89 -25.12 39.85 42.79
CA PRO A 89 -25.87 39.92 44.05
C PRO A 89 -25.62 41.19 44.89
N ASP A 90 -24.54 41.92 44.62
CA ASP A 90 -24.14 43.18 45.26
C ASP A 90 -24.84 44.42 44.66
N ILE A 91 -25.50 44.28 43.50
CA ILE A 91 -26.23 45.35 42.83
C ILE A 91 -27.74 45.11 42.94
N GLY A 92 -28.47 46.07 43.53
CA GLY A 92 -29.92 45.96 43.73
C GLY A 92 -30.46 46.99 44.73
N GLY A 93 -31.57 46.66 45.37
CA GLY A 93 -32.25 47.47 46.38
C GLY A 93 -33.44 48.26 45.82
N TRP A 94 -33.80 48.04 44.55
CA TRP A 94 -34.78 48.81 43.80
C TRP A 94 -35.67 47.91 42.94
N TRP A 95 -36.82 48.44 42.54
CA TRP A 95 -37.75 47.78 41.62
C TRP A 95 -37.31 47.97 40.17
N MET A 96 -37.34 46.90 39.38
CA MET A 96 -37.21 46.95 37.92
C MET A 96 -38.56 47.22 37.28
N ARG A 97 -38.71 48.41 36.71
CA ARG A 97 -39.97 48.84 36.08
C ARG A 97 -39.76 49.50 34.72
N GLU A 98 -38.54 49.93 34.42
CA GLU A 98 -38.16 50.48 33.12
C GLU A 98 -36.85 49.83 32.64
N LEU A 99 -36.78 49.48 31.36
CA LEU A 99 -35.55 49.10 30.70
C LEU A 99 -35.33 50.00 29.48
N ALA A 100 -34.08 50.37 29.24
CA ALA A 100 -33.70 51.06 28.04
C ALA A 100 -32.30 50.67 27.56
N LEU A 101 -32.04 50.94 26.30
CA LEU A 101 -30.73 50.72 25.68
C LEU A 101 -30.10 52.04 25.26
N GLU A 102 -28.78 52.11 25.40
CA GLU A 102 -27.94 53.24 25.00
C GLU A 102 -26.91 52.79 23.97
N ASP A 103 -26.63 53.62 22.95
CA ASP A 103 -25.52 53.36 22.03
C ASP A 103 -24.16 53.85 22.57
N ALA A 104 -23.08 53.56 21.85
CA ALA A 104 -21.72 53.98 22.23
C ALA A 104 -21.55 55.51 22.31
N ASP A 105 -22.42 56.27 21.65
CA ASP A 105 -22.40 57.74 21.63
C ASP A 105 -23.31 58.34 22.73
N GLY A 106 -23.92 57.51 23.57
CA GLY A 106 -24.79 57.95 24.67
C GLY A 106 -26.23 58.25 24.27
N ASN A 107 -26.67 57.89 23.06
CA ASN A 107 -28.05 58.13 22.62
C ASN A 107 -29.01 57.08 23.20
N PHE A 108 -30.22 57.50 23.54
CA PHE A 108 -31.28 56.62 24.08
C PHE A 108 -32.05 55.92 22.96
N VAL A 109 -31.75 54.64 22.69
CA VAL A 109 -32.13 53.98 21.42
C VAL A 109 -33.39 53.14 21.49
N ALA A 110 -33.67 52.52 22.63
CA ALA A 110 -34.83 51.65 22.80
C ALA A 110 -35.35 51.73 24.22
N VAL A 111 -36.65 51.51 24.40
CA VAL A 111 -37.31 51.50 25.71
C VAL A 111 -38.27 50.32 25.79
N ALA A 112 -38.37 49.72 26.98
CA ALA A 112 -39.29 48.64 27.29
C ALA A 112 -39.85 48.77 28.70
N LYS A 113 -41.05 48.22 28.89
CA LYS A 113 -41.67 48.02 30.21
C LYS A 113 -41.53 46.54 30.62
N PRO A 114 -40.60 46.18 31.51
CA PRO A 114 -40.61 44.85 32.13
C PRO A 114 -41.80 44.71 33.09
N ALA A 115 -42.17 43.47 33.41
CA ALA A 115 -43.04 43.21 34.55
C ALA A 115 -42.34 43.66 35.86
N PRO A 116 -43.03 44.35 36.79
CA PRO A 116 -42.42 44.81 38.03
C PRO A 116 -41.76 43.67 38.81
N SER A 117 -40.44 43.78 39.04
CA SER A 117 -39.66 42.77 39.75
C SER A 117 -38.69 43.44 40.71
N TYR A 118 -38.65 43.01 41.97
CA TYR A 118 -37.72 43.55 42.96
C TYR A 118 -36.39 42.80 42.92
N LYS A 119 -35.27 43.54 42.80
CA LYS A 119 -33.91 42.99 42.87
C LYS A 119 -33.32 43.25 44.26
N PRO A 120 -33.40 42.33 45.23
CA PRO A 120 -32.83 42.52 46.57
C PRO A 120 -31.29 42.58 46.55
N LEU A 121 -30.74 43.34 47.51
CA LEU A 121 -29.31 43.35 47.85
C LEU A 121 -28.95 42.19 48.78
N LEU A 122 -27.68 41.77 48.75
CA LEU A 122 -27.14 40.80 49.70
C LEU A 122 -27.35 41.21 51.17
N THR A 123 -27.26 42.50 51.47
CA THR A 123 -27.48 43.07 52.81
C THR A 123 -28.93 42.99 53.29
N GLN A 124 -29.89 42.73 52.40
CA GLN A 124 -31.30 42.53 52.70
C GLN A 124 -31.65 41.04 52.90
N GLY A 125 -30.64 40.17 53.02
CA GLY A 125 -30.81 38.75 53.35
C GLY A 125 -31.14 37.83 52.17
N SER A 126 -31.10 38.32 50.92
CA SER A 126 -31.39 37.53 49.71
C SER A 126 -30.67 38.09 48.49
N GLY A 127 -29.34 38.01 48.46
CA GLY A 127 -28.56 38.39 47.28
C GLY A 127 -28.76 37.36 46.15
N ARG A 128 -29.55 37.70 45.13
CA ARG A 128 -29.77 36.86 43.94
C ARG A 128 -29.04 37.43 42.74
N THR A 129 -28.38 36.59 41.95
CA THR A 129 -27.95 36.97 40.58
C THR A 129 -29.19 36.94 39.68
N GLN A 130 -29.45 38.02 38.96
CA GLN A 130 -30.62 38.13 38.09
C GLN A 130 -30.20 38.53 36.68
N THR A 131 -30.59 37.72 35.70
CA THR A 131 -30.39 38.01 34.28
C THR A 131 -31.59 38.79 33.75
N VAL A 132 -31.34 39.99 33.24
CA VAL A 132 -32.33 40.87 32.63
C VAL A 132 -32.19 40.78 31.11
N ARG A 133 -33.29 40.45 30.42
CA ARG A 133 -33.35 40.32 28.96
C ARG A 133 -34.35 41.31 28.39
N MET A 134 -33.92 42.14 27.46
CA MET A 134 -34.77 43.07 26.73
C MET A 134 -34.89 42.62 25.27
N HIS A 135 -36.10 42.24 24.88
CA HIS A 135 -36.44 41.91 23.49
C HIS A 135 -36.91 43.17 22.79
N VAL A 136 -36.22 43.55 21.71
CA VAL A 136 -36.55 44.75 20.93
C VAL A 136 -36.70 44.37 19.47
N VAL A 137 -37.78 44.84 18.85
CA VAL A 137 -38.07 44.63 17.43
C VAL A 137 -37.29 45.66 16.60
N PHE A 138 -36.51 45.19 15.63
CA PHE A 138 -35.76 46.03 14.70
C PHE A 138 -36.29 45.84 13.28
N GLY A 139 -36.44 46.95 12.52
CA GLY A 139 -36.85 46.88 11.11
C GLY A 139 -35.77 46.26 10.20
N ASN A 140 -34.49 46.43 10.54
CA ASN A 140 -33.36 45.79 9.87
C ASN A 140 -32.17 45.63 10.85
N VAL A 141 -31.70 44.39 11.04
CA VAL A 141 -30.64 43.99 11.98
C VAL A 141 -29.27 43.77 11.34
N ALA A 142 -29.12 44.05 10.04
CA ALA A 142 -27.89 43.75 9.30
C ALA A 142 -26.65 44.52 9.79
N ASN A 143 -26.84 45.76 10.24
CA ASN A 143 -25.74 46.66 10.61
C ASN A 143 -25.59 46.87 12.12
N VAL A 144 -26.10 45.97 12.97
CA VAL A 144 -25.88 46.05 14.42
C VAL A 144 -24.68 45.17 14.80
N ALA A 145 -23.74 45.73 15.57
CA ALA A 145 -22.59 44.98 16.06
C ALA A 145 -23.01 43.99 17.17
N LEU A 146 -23.14 42.70 16.83
CA LEU A 146 -23.61 41.62 17.73
C LEU A 146 -22.54 41.10 18.70
N LYS A 147 -21.44 41.81 18.90
CA LYS A 147 -20.34 41.41 19.78
C LYS A 147 -19.94 42.59 20.66
N ILE A 148 -20.13 42.45 21.96
CA ILE A 148 -19.66 43.40 22.98
C ILE A 148 -18.31 42.92 23.52
N ASP A 149 -17.55 43.86 24.09
CA ASP A 149 -16.17 43.75 24.54
C ASP A 149 -15.93 42.57 25.52
N PRO A 150 -15.03 41.61 25.19
CA PRO A 150 -14.68 40.50 26.08
C PRO A 150 -14.00 40.89 27.39
N ALA A 151 -13.52 42.14 27.55
CA ALA A 151 -12.68 42.55 28.68
C ALA A 151 -13.43 42.75 30.02
N VAL A 152 -14.77 42.75 30.04
CA VAL A 152 -15.56 43.12 31.23
C VAL A 152 -16.56 42.03 31.69
N VAL A 153 -16.61 40.85 31.07
CA VAL A 153 -17.84 40.03 31.12
C VAL A 153 -17.65 38.61 31.69
N THR A 154 -18.47 38.29 32.71
CA THR A 154 -18.77 36.92 33.15
C THR A 154 -19.68 36.24 32.12
N ALA A 155 -19.22 35.13 31.52
CA ALA A 155 -20.03 34.32 30.61
C ALA A 155 -21.17 33.60 31.35
N SER A 156 -22.37 33.55 30.76
CA SER A 156 -23.43 32.68 31.28
C SER A 156 -23.01 31.21 31.10
N ARG A 157 -23.38 30.34 32.04
CA ARG A 157 -23.04 28.91 31.98
C ARG A 157 -23.51 28.26 30.68
N GLU A 158 -24.73 28.59 30.25
CA GLU A 158 -25.31 28.09 29.00
C GLU A 158 -24.49 28.48 27.77
N TRP A 159 -23.95 29.71 27.72
CA TRP A 159 -23.09 30.13 26.62
C TRP A 159 -21.79 29.33 26.59
N VAL A 160 -21.19 29.07 27.75
CA VAL A 160 -19.97 28.26 27.85
C VAL A 160 -20.23 26.81 27.41
N ASP A 161 -21.32 26.20 27.89
CA ASP A 161 -21.68 24.83 27.54
C ASP A 161 -21.94 24.68 26.03
N LEU A 162 -22.66 25.62 25.41
CA LEU A 162 -22.89 25.65 23.97
C LEU A 162 -21.60 25.84 23.17
N ARG A 163 -20.74 26.78 23.60
CA ARG A 163 -19.47 27.07 22.91
C ARG A 163 -18.51 25.89 22.96
N ILE A 164 -18.42 25.21 24.10
CA ILE A 164 -17.61 24.01 24.27
C ILE A 164 -18.14 22.90 23.36
N ALA A 165 -19.45 22.67 23.33
CA ALA A 165 -20.05 21.66 22.45
C ALA A 165 -19.77 21.93 20.97
N GLU A 166 -19.84 23.20 20.52
CA GLU A 166 -19.50 23.59 19.16
C GLU A 166 -18.03 23.34 18.80
N GLU A 167 -17.09 23.71 19.68
CA GLU A 167 -15.67 23.55 19.41
C GLU A 167 -15.24 22.07 19.48
N LEU A 168 -15.80 21.28 20.41
CA LEU A 168 -15.59 19.83 20.44
C LEU A 168 -16.12 19.16 19.17
N ALA A 169 -17.23 19.64 18.61
CA ALA A 169 -17.79 19.11 17.37
C ALA A 169 -16.89 19.37 16.14
N LYS A 170 -15.91 20.27 16.22
CA LYS A 170 -14.91 20.50 15.17
C LYS A 170 -13.69 19.59 15.27
N LEU A 171 -13.51 18.87 16.37
CA LEU A 171 -12.44 17.88 16.46
C LEU A 171 -12.64 16.80 15.40
N ASP A 172 -11.54 16.33 14.81
CA ASP A 172 -11.57 15.27 13.81
C ASP A 172 -12.06 13.95 14.40
N ALA A 173 -11.82 13.69 15.69
CA ALA A 173 -12.34 12.51 16.38
C ALA A 173 -13.84 12.66 16.70
N LYS A 174 -14.68 11.88 16.05
CA LYS A 174 -16.15 11.89 16.25
C LYS A 174 -16.61 10.86 17.25
N THR A 175 -17.80 11.09 17.78
CA THR A 175 -18.45 10.09 18.65
C THR A 175 -18.74 8.82 17.86
N SER A 176 -18.59 7.68 18.52
CA SER A 176 -18.70 6.35 17.92
C SER A 176 -20.01 6.15 17.18
N CYS A 177 -19.95 5.34 16.11
CA CYS A 177 -21.12 4.83 15.44
C CYS A 177 -21.42 3.43 15.96
N ARG A 178 -22.70 3.10 16.10
CA ARG A 178 -23.12 1.75 16.47
C ARG A 178 -22.80 0.76 15.35
N TYR A 179 -23.12 1.13 14.11
CA TYR A 179 -22.91 0.29 12.93
C TYR A 179 -22.30 1.10 11.78
N ALA A 180 -21.80 0.38 10.77
CA ALA A 180 -21.39 0.95 9.50
C ALA A 180 -22.05 0.24 8.31
N THR A 181 -22.12 0.91 7.16
CA THR A 181 -22.62 0.31 5.91
C THR A 181 -21.58 -0.59 5.25
N LYS A 182 -22.03 -1.54 4.44
CA LYS A 182 -21.21 -2.34 3.51
C LYS A 182 -21.51 -2.05 2.04
N ALA A 183 -22.70 -1.54 1.75
CA ALA A 183 -23.15 -1.11 0.44
C ALA A 183 -24.12 0.07 0.60
N ALA A 184 -24.62 0.60 -0.51
CA ALA A 184 -25.59 1.69 -0.48
C ALA A 184 -26.87 1.27 0.26
N ILE A 185 -27.42 2.18 1.07
CA ILE A 185 -28.67 2.00 1.82
C ILE A 185 -29.63 3.17 1.57
N ASN A 186 -30.88 2.99 1.97
CA ASN A 186 -31.82 4.08 2.12
C ASN A 186 -31.52 4.82 3.43
N LEU A 187 -31.35 6.14 3.34
CA LEU A 187 -31.17 7.02 4.50
C LEU A 187 -32.51 7.33 5.18
N SER A 188 -33.32 6.30 5.42
CA SER A 188 -34.61 6.37 6.07
C SER A 188 -35.05 5.01 6.61
N GLY A 189 -35.93 5.04 7.61
CA GLY A 189 -36.49 3.84 8.22
C GLY A 189 -35.55 3.13 9.20
N LEU A 190 -36.08 2.13 9.92
CA LEU A 190 -35.36 1.41 10.98
C LEU A 190 -35.21 -0.09 10.69
N ALA A 191 -35.75 -0.58 9.57
CA ALA A 191 -35.65 -1.99 9.20
C ALA A 191 -34.21 -2.36 8.79
N VAL A 192 -33.91 -3.66 8.81
CA VAL A 192 -32.67 -4.20 8.23
C VAL A 192 -32.67 -3.96 6.72
N GLN A 193 -31.53 -3.53 6.17
CA GLN A 193 -31.38 -3.20 4.75
C GLN A 193 -30.26 -4.03 4.11
N ALA A 194 -30.32 -4.29 2.80
CA ALA A 194 -29.35 -5.17 2.12
C ALA A 194 -27.89 -4.68 2.18
N GLY A 195 -27.65 -3.37 2.31
CA GLY A 195 -26.32 -2.77 2.47
C GLY A 195 -25.87 -2.59 3.93
N ALA A 196 -26.67 -3.03 4.89
CA ALA A 196 -26.40 -2.91 6.32
C ALA A 196 -25.40 -3.94 6.83
N ASP A 197 -24.64 -3.58 7.88
CA ASP A 197 -23.87 -4.56 8.67
C ASP A 197 -24.59 -5.04 9.95
N TRP A 198 -25.79 -4.55 10.23
CA TRP A 198 -26.62 -4.99 11.34
C TRP A 198 -27.61 -6.09 10.93
N VAL A 199 -27.96 -6.97 11.87
CA VAL A 199 -28.86 -8.12 11.65
C VAL A 199 -30.26 -7.94 12.26
N ALA A 200 -30.45 -6.93 13.11
CA ALA A 200 -31.71 -6.60 13.76
C ALA A 200 -32.12 -5.16 13.44
N PRO A 201 -33.42 -4.81 13.45
CA PRO A 201 -33.86 -3.43 13.24
C PRO A 201 -33.15 -2.44 14.16
N LEU A 202 -32.87 -1.25 13.62
CA LEU A 202 -32.22 -0.15 14.35
C LEU A 202 -33.18 0.44 15.39
N ALA A 203 -32.62 0.96 16.48
CA ALA A 203 -33.33 1.87 17.36
C ALA A 203 -33.26 3.30 16.81
N ALA A 204 -34.33 4.08 16.97
CA ALA A 204 -34.28 5.51 16.67
C ALA A 204 -33.19 6.17 17.55
N GLY A 205 -32.29 6.93 16.92
CA GLY A 205 -31.12 7.50 17.58
C GLY A 205 -29.81 6.75 17.36
N ASP A 206 -29.85 5.53 16.81
CA ASP A 206 -28.62 4.79 16.49
C ASP A 206 -27.76 5.57 15.48
N ARG A 207 -26.47 5.71 15.79
CA ARG A 207 -25.50 6.39 14.92
C ARG A 207 -24.94 5.40 13.90
N ILE A 208 -24.99 5.75 12.63
CA ILE A 208 -24.57 4.89 11.52
C ILE A 208 -23.49 5.60 10.72
N LEU A 209 -22.33 4.95 10.56
CA LEU A 209 -21.33 5.37 9.59
C LEU A 209 -21.80 4.91 8.20
N VAL A 210 -22.26 5.86 7.40
CA VAL A 210 -22.65 5.64 6.01
C VAL A 210 -21.44 5.94 5.12
N LYS A 211 -20.82 4.91 4.57
CA LYS A 211 -19.56 5.04 3.79
C LYS A 211 -19.62 4.42 2.40
N ASN A 212 -20.77 3.91 1.97
CA ASN A 212 -20.93 3.16 0.73
C ASN A 212 -22.12 3.62 -0.13
N GLN A 213 -22.58 4.87 -0.01
CA GLN A 213 -23.62 5.39 -0.91
C GLN A 213 -23.14 5.44 -2.36
N THR A 214 -24.05 5.19 -3.29
CA THR A 214 -23.80 5.34 -4.73
C THR A 214 -23.31 6.74 -5.08
N GLN A 215 -23.90 7.76 -4.44
CA GLN A 215 -23.37 9.13 -4.48
C GLN A 215 -22.51 9.35 -3.24
N ALA A 216 -21.19 9.31 -3.41
CA ALA A 216 -20.24 9.42 -2.29
C ALA A 216 -20.34 10.74 -1.50
N ALA A 217 -20.94 11.80 -2.06
CA ALA A 217 -21.21 13.04 -1.32
C ALA A 217 -22.27 12.89 -0.20
N LEU A 218 -23.05 11.80 -0.24
CA LEU A 218 -24.01 11.42 0.79
C LEU A 218 -23.41 10.49 1.85
N ASN A 219 -22.12 10.14 1.76
CA ASN A 219 -21.45 9.44 2.85
C ASN A 219 -21.26 10.38 4.05
N GLY A 220 -21.13 9.82 5.25
CA GLY A 220 -20.92 10.53 6.50
C GLY A 220 -21.58 9.81 7.68
N ILE A 221 -21.77 10.54 8.77
CA ILE A 221 -22.35 9.99 10.00
C ILE A 221 -23.80 10.44 10.12
N TYR A 222 -24.70 9.48 10.24
CA TYR A 222 -26.15 9.70 10.29
C TYR A 222 -26.77 9.17 11.58
N VAL A 223 -27.89 9.75 11.98
CA VAL A 223 -28.71 9.28 13.09
C VAL A 223 -29.97 8.62 12.54
N ALA A 224 -30.15 7.34 12.85
CA ALA A 224 -31.25 6.54 12.36
C ALA A 224 -32.60 6.99 12.94
N SER A 225 -33.62 7.02 12.07
CA SER A 225 -34.99 7.42 12.41
C SER A 225 -35.99 6.64 11.54
N ALA A 226 -37.26 6.57 11.98
CA ALA A 226 -38.34 6.02 11.17
C ALA A 226 -38.59 6.83 9.89
N GLY A 227 -38.33 8.15 9.94
CA GLY A 227 -38.36 9.05 8.79
C GLY A 227 -37.02 9.15 8.07
N ALA A 228 -36.78 10.27 7.38
CA ALA A 228 -35.48 10.57 6.79
C ALA A 228 -34.42 10.72 7.89
N TRP A 229 -33.25 10.12 7.67
CA TRP A 229 -32.12 10.24 8.58
C TRP A 229 -31.44 11.59 8.39
N LEU A 230 -31.03 12.18 9.51
CA LEU A 230 -30.27 13.42 9.52
C LEU A 230 -28.79 13.10 9.78
N ARG A 231 -27.90 13.95 9.29
CA ARG A 231 -26.49 13.89 9.69
C ARG A 231 -26.39 14.13 11.20
N SER A 232 -25.45 13.46 11.83
CA SER A 232 -25.14 13.70 13.23
C SER A 232 -24.70 15.14 13.47
N THR A 233 -25.05 15.69 14.63
CA THR A 233 -24.71 17.05 15.07
C THR A 233 -23.20 17.34 15.12
N ASP A 234 -22.36 16.32 15.29
CA ASP A 234 -20.89 16.45 15.25
C ASP A 234 -20.30 16.33 13.82
N ALA A 235 -21.15 16.15 12.80
CA ALA A 235 -20.77 15.99 11.39
C ALA A 235 -21.83 16.55 10.41
N ASP A 236 -22.59 17.57 10.83
CA ASP A 236 -23.73 18.15 10.11
C ASP A 236 -23.38 19.38 9.26
N SER A 237 -22.14 19.86 9.31
CA SER A 237 -21.69 21.06 8.59
C SER A 237 -20.27 20.85 8.05
N SER A 238 -19.95 21.52 6.94
CA SER A 238 -18.63 21.42 6.30
C SER A 238 -17.48 21.77 7.26
N ALA A 239 -17.69 22.69 8.19
CA ALA A 239 -16.69 23.07 9.20
C ALA A 239 -16.39 21.96 10.23
N LYS A 240 -17.23 20.92 10.31
CA LYS A 240 -17.07 19.78 11.22
C LYS A 240 -16.61 18.52 10.49
N VAL A 241 -16.48 18.57 9.17
CA VAL A 241 -16.08 17.44 8.33
C VAL A 241 -14.87 17.86 7.51
N THR A 242 -13.71 17.65 8.13
CA THR A 242 -12.37 18.00 7.66
C THR A 242 -11.59 16.76 7.26
N ALA A 243 -10.56 16.95 6.44
CA ALA A 243 -9.65 15.86 6.07
C ALA A 243 -9.04 15.23 7.33
N GLY A 244 -9.11 13.91 7.46
CA GLY A 244 -8.61 13.19 8.62
C GLY A 244 -9.61 12.96 9.75
N LEU A 245 -10.88 13.35 9.60
CA LEU A 245 -11.97 12.96 10.51
C LEU A 245 -11.92 11.45 10.79
N THR A 246 -11.94 11.06 12.06
CA THR A 246 -11.94 9.66 12.51
C THR A 246 -13.21 9.29 13.28
N VAL A 247 -13.68 8.06 13.11
CA VAL A 247 -14.84 7.53 13.85
C VAL A 247 -14.69 6.02 14.06
N SER A 248 -15.01 5.56 15.28
CA SER A 248 -15.03 4.14 15.62
C SER A 248 -16.41 3.52 15.39
N VAL A 249 -16.45 2.21 15.14
CA VAL A 249 -17.67 1.40 14.96
C VAL A 249 -17.71 0.33 16.05
N GLU A 250 -18.79 0.31 16.83
CA GLU A 250 -18.89 -0.51 18.04
C GLU A 250 -19.37 -1.95 17.79
N THR A 251 -20.27 -2.14 16.83
CA THR A 251 -20.88 -3.45 16.57
C THR A 251 -21.25 -3.62 15.09
N GLY A 252 -21.67 -4.82 14.73
CA GLY A 252 -21.88 -5.25 13.35
C GLY A 252 -21.42 -6.69 13.14
N VAL A 253 -21.77 -7.26 11.99
CA VAL A 253 -21.34 -8.62 11.62
C VAL A 253 -19.88 -8.65 11.17
N THR A 254 -19.45 -7.64 10.41
CA THR A 254 -18.10 -7.60 9.80
C THR A 254 -17.36 -6.29 10.01
N GLN A 255 -18.05 -5.25 10.49
CA GLN A 255 -17.52 -3.90 10.69
C GLN A 255 -17.39 -3.54 12.18
N ALA A 256 -17.65 -4.49 13.09
CA ALA A 256 -17.46 -4.28 14.53
C ALA A 256 -15.99 -4.02 14.87
N ASP A 257 -15.75 -3.25 15.93
CA ASP A 257 -14.42 -2.92 16.46
C ASP A 257 -13.46 -2.27 15.45
N THR A 258 -14.00 -1.52 14.48
CA THR A 258 -13.21 -0.83 13.44
C THR A 258 -13.07 0.67 13.69
N ILE A 259 -12.01 1.28 13.15
CA ILE A 259 -11.84 2.74 13.09
C ILE A 259 -11.71 3.17 11.63
N TRP A 260 -12.47 4.19 11.25
CA TRP A 260 -12.52 4.72 9.89
C TRP A 260 -12.03 6.16 9.87
N GLN A 261 -11.16 6.47 8.91
CA GLN A 261 -10.66 7.82 8.65
C GLN A 261 -11.21 8.34 7.32
N LEU A 262 -11.66 9.59 7.31
CA LEU A 262 -11.97 10.33 6.09
C LEU A 262 -10.66 10.72 5.40
N VAL A 263 -10.42 10.16 4.22
CA VAL A 263 -9.20 10.38 3.41
C VAL A 263 -9.42 11.35 2.25
N THR A 264 -10.62 11.94 2.15
CA THR A 264 -10.87 13.06 1.22
C THR A 264 -10.13 14.30 1.72
N ASP A 265 -9.32 14.92 0.85
CA ASP A 265 -8.60 16.16 1.16
C ASP A 265 -9.52 17.40 1.15
N ASP A 266 -9.16 18.41 1.94
CA ASP A 266 -9.83 19.71 1.96
C ASP A 266 -9.59 20.51 0.66
N PRO A 267 -10.52 21.38 0.23
CA PRO A 267 -11.73 21.82 0.93
C PRO A 267 -12.95 20.90 0.74
N ILE A 268 -13.62 20.56 1.84
CA ILE A 268 -14.83 19.73 1.83
C ILE A 268 -16.10 20.59 1.93
N VAL A 269 -17.07 20.35 1.03
CA VAL A 269 -18.44 20.90 1.09
C VAL A 269 -19.43 19.76 1.24
N LEU A 270 -20.11 19.66 2.39
CA LEU A 270 -21.08 18.60 2.65
C LEU A 270 -22.21 18.56 1.62
N GLY A 271 -22.51 17.37 1.10
CA GLY A 271 -23.51 17.14 0.05
C GLY A 271 -23.01 17.43 -1.37
N GLY A 272 -21.85 18.09 -1.53
CA GLY A 272 -21.21 18.34 -2.83
C GLY A 272 -19.95 17.51 -3.05
N THR A 273 -19.02 17.52 -2.10
CA THR A 273 -17.74 16.80 -2.17
C THR A 273 -17.94 15.32 -1.88
N ALA A 274 -17.36 14.43 -2.69
CA ALA A 274 -17.35 13.00 -2.44
C ALA A 274 -16.53 12.64 -1.19
N LEU A 275 -17.16 11.95 -0.23
CA LEU A 275 -16.52 11.58 1.03
C LEU A 275 -16.10 10.10 1.01
N THR A 276 -14.79 9.87 1.13
CA THR A 276 -14.18 8.53 1.08
C THR A 276 -13.61 8.17 2.45
N PHE A 277 -14.09 7.07 3.03
CA PHE A 277 -13.62 6.55 4.31
C PHE A 277 -12.75 5.31 4.10
N MET A 278 -11.63 5.25 4.81
CA MET A 278 -10.72 4.11 4.83
C MET A 278 -10.66 3.50 6.23
N ASP A 279 -10.72 2.17 6.30
CA ASP A 279 -10.50 1.42 7.53
C ASP A 279 -9.02 1.50 7.89
N ILE A 280 -8.72 2.03 9.07
CA ILE A 280 -7.34 2.15 9.60
C ILE A 280 -7.04 1.09 10.68
N THR A 281 -7.98 0.17 10.93
CA THR A 281 -7.81 -0.99 11.80
C THR A 281 -7.51 -2.28 11.03
N ASN A 282 -7.95 -2.38 9.78
CA ASN A 282 -7.76 -3.58 8.96
C ASN A 282 -6.41 -3.57 8.22
N GLY A 283 -5.54 -4.53 8.53
CA GLY A 283 -4.31 -4.81 7.78
C GLY A 283 -3.06 -4.02 8.19
N LEU A 284 -3.12 -3.18 9.23
CA LEU A 284 -1.93 -2.46 9.69
C LEU A 284 -1.07 -3.29 10.65
N ALA A 285 0.13 -3.56 10.17
CA ALA A 285 1.32 -3.87 10.95
C ALA A 285 1.56 -2.78 12.02
N ARG A 286 1.87 -3.16 13.28
CA ARG A 286 2.26 -2.19 14.35
C ARG A 286 3.37 -1.25 13.87
N LEU A 287 3.30 0.03 14.27
CA LEU A 287 4.22 1.12 13.84
C LEU A 287 5.71 0.79 14.05
N LEU A 288 6.04 -0.06 15.03
CA LEU A 288 7.38 -0.61 15.25
C LEU A 288 7.26 -2.12 15.42
N SER A 289 8.06 -2.88 14.66
CA SER A 289 8.16 -4.34 14.70
C SER A 289 6.81 -5.06 14.57
N PRO A 290 6.16 -5.00 13.40
CA PRO A 290 4.89 -5.68 13.22
C PRO A 290 5.05 -7.19 13.34
N ALA A 291 4.28 -7.78 14.26
CA ALA A 291 4.05 -9.21 14.25
C ALA A 291 3.00 -9.50 13.17
N PHE A 292 3.41 -10.18 12.09
CA PHE A 292 2.47 -10.65 11.08
C PHE A 292 1.64 -11.80 11.66
N ALA A 293 0.35 -11.56 11.94
CA ALA A 293 -0.59 -12.57 12.40
C ALA A 293 -1.47 -13.09 11.26
N GLY A 294 -2.03 -14.31 11.41
CA GLY A 294 -2.90 -14.93 10.40
C GLY A 294 -2.13 -15.49 9.19
N VAL A 295 -2.66 -15.25 7.98
CA VAL A 295 -2.05 -15.66 6.69
C VAL A 295 -1.64 -14.39 5.93
N PRO A 296 -0.54 -13.72 6.34
CA PRO A 296 -0.08 -12.50 5.68
C PRO A 296 0.29 -12.80 4.22
N THR A 297 -0.25 -12.03 3.30
CA THR A 297 0.13 -12.07 1.88
C THR A 297 1.05 -10.90 1.56
N ALA A 298 2.03 -11.14 0.68
CA ALA A 298 2.85 -10.09 0.09
C ALA A 298 2.91 -10.33 -1.42
N PRO A 299 3.07 -9.29 -2.25
CA PRO A 299 3.32 -9.47 -3.67
C PRO A 299 4.54 -10.36 -3.87
N ALA A 300 4.40 -11.41 -4.69
CA ALA A 300 5.54 -12.27 -5.01
C ALA A 300 6.55 -11.46 -5.84
N PRO A 301 7.81 -11.33 -5.38
CA PRO A 301 8.86 -10.73 -6.18
C PRO A 301 9.06 -11.47 -7.51
N THR A 302 9.57 -10.77 -8.52
CA THR A 302 10.01 -11.40 -9.77
C THR A 302 11.18 -12.34 -9.50
N GLN A 303 11.36 -13.37 -10.34
CA GLN A 303 12.53 -14.23 -10.27
C GLN A 303 13.82 -13.39 -10.30
N PHE A 304 14.78 -13.73 -9.44
CA PHE A 304 16.07 -13.02 -9.28
C PHE A 304 16.00 -11.61 -8.68
N ASP A 305 14.92 -11.25 -7.97
CA ASP A 305 14.85 -9.99 -7.20
C ASP A 305 15.81 -10.05 -6.00
N ALA A 306 16.82 -9.16 -6.00
CA ALA A 306 17.85 -9.03 -4.96
C ALA A 306 17.63 -7.82 -4.04
N SER A 307 16.44 -7.21 -4.07
CA SER A 307 16.11 -6.08 -3.21
C SER A 307 15.82 -6.52 -1.77
N LEU A 308 15.65 -5.54 -0.87
CA LEU A 308 15.30 -5.77 0.54
C LEU A 308 13.81 -6.10 0.75
N ARG A 309 13.09 -6.56 -0.28
CA ARG A 309 11.68 -6.95 -0.20
C ARG A 309 11.52 -8.23 0.63
N LEU A 310 10.37 -8.36 1.30
CA LEU A 310 9.99 -9.59 1.98
C LEU A 310 9.83 -10.72 0.96
N ALA A 311 10.43 -11.88 1.24
CA ALA A 311 10.31 -13.06 0.41
C ALA A 311 8.99 -13.80 0.74
N THR A 312 8.15 -14.04 -0.28
CA THR A 312 6.99 -14.93 -0.14
C THR A 312 7.44 -16.39 -0.17
N THR A 313 6.64 -17.30 0.41
CA THR A 313 6.89 -18.74 0.30
C THR A 313 6.95 -19.21 -1.16
N GLY A 314 6.10 -18.66 -2.03
CA GLY A 314 6.15 -18.90 -3.48
C GLY A 314 7.48 -18.48 -4.12
N TYR A 315 8.01 -17.31 -3.76
CA TYR A 315 9.33 -16.86 -4.24
C TYR A 315 10.46 -17.75 -3.72
N VAL A 316 10.47 -18.09 -2.43
CA VAL A 316 11.50 -18.98 -1.85
C VAL A 316 11.50 -20.35 -2.51
N THR A 317 10.32 -20.91 -2.81
CA THR A 317 10.22 -22.20 -3.50
C THR A 317 10.81 -22.18 -4.91
N GLN A 318 10.92 -21.02 -5.56
CA GLN A 318 11.56 -20.86 -6.87
C GLN A 318 13.10 -20.79 -6.79
N VAL A 319 13.69 -20.55 -5.61
CA VAL A 319 15.11 -20.15 -5.50
C VAL A 319 16.04 -21.26 -4.97
N GLY A 320 15.56 -22.42 -4.52
CA GLY A 320 16.54 -23.42 -4.01
C GLY A 320 16.14 -24.83 -3.63
N GLN A 321 14.88 -25.26 -3.78
CA GLN A 321 14.51 -26.65 -3.44
C GLN A 321 13.72 -27.41 -4.51
N ARG A 322 13.26 -26.71 -5.56
CA ARG A 322 12.51 -27.29 -6.67
C ARG A 322 12.86 -26.52 -7.93
N TYR A 323 12.75 -27.18 -9.08
CA TYR A 323 12.70 -26.46 -10.36
C TYR A 323 11.51 -25.51 -10.36
N SER A 324 11.71 -24.28 -10.87
CA SER A 324 10.65 -23.29 -11.02
C SER A 324 9.54 -23.78 -11.96
N THR A 325 9.93 -24.60 -12.95
CA THR A 325 9.05 -25.22 -13.95
C THR A 325 9.58 -26.60 -14.35
N SER A 326 8.67 -27.50 -14.79
CA SER A 326 9.01 -28.74 -15.48
C SER A 326 8.21 -28.83 -16.78
N ALA A 327 8.87 -28.98 -17.91
CA ALA A 327 8.24 -29.03 -19.23
C ALA A 327 8.71 -30.24 -20.05
N SER A 328 7.92 -30.64 -21.04
CA SER A 328 8.29 -31.65 -22.02
C SER A 328 8.12 -31.09 -23.43
N ILE A 329 9.09 -31.34 -24.30
CA ILE A 329 9.06 -30.96 -25.70
C ILE A 329 9.32 -32.19 -26.59
N SER A 330 8.81 -32.18 -27.82
CA SER A 330 8.89 -33.31 -28.73
C SER A 330 9.19 -32.90 -30.17
N GLY A 331 10.00 -31.84 -30.32
CA GLY A 331 10.36 -31.26 -31.61
C GLY A 331 11.11 -29.94 -31.45
N ALA A 332 11.50 -29.33 -32.57
CA ALA A 332 12.29 -28.11 -32.60
C ALA A 332 11.60 -26.97 -31.83
N THR A 333 12.28 -26.42 -30.81
CA THR A 333 11.69 -25.45 -29.88
C THR A 333 12.70 -24.39 -29.46
N ALA A 334 12.32 -23.12 -29.52
CA ALA A 334 13.03 -22.04 -28.85
C ALA A 334 12.44 -21.86 -27.44
N LEU A 335 13.26 -22.06 -26.40
CA LEU A 335 12.82 -21.93 -25.02
C LEU A 335 12.61 -20.46 -24.67
N SER A 336 11.58 -20.15 -23.88
CA SER A 336 11.35 -18.80 -23.36
C SER A 336 12.02 -18.61 -21.99
N ALA A 337 11.99 -17.39 -21.46
CA ALA A 337 12.54 -17.08 -20.14
C ALA A 337 11.94 -17.92 -19.00
N SER A 338 10.75 -18.54 -19.19
CA SER A 338 10.15 -19.42 -18.18
C SER A 338 10.89 -20.75 -17.98
N ALA A 339 11.79 -21.13 -18.90
CA ALA A 339 12.67 -22.29 -18.75
C ALA A 339 13.82 -22.04 -17.76
N ILE A 340 14.10 -20.78 -17.41
CA ILE A 340 15.18 -20.42 -16.48
C ILE A 340 14.78 -20.80 -15.05
N GLY A 341 15.64 -21.55 -14.38
CA GLY A 341 15.39 -22.21 -13.10
C GLY A 341 14.59 -23.52 -13.23
N GLY A 342 14.25 -23.94 -14.45
CA GLY A 342 13.43 -25.10 -14.75
C GLY A 342 14.20 -26.30 -15.32
N ILE A 343 13.47 -27.41 -15.51
CA ILE A 343 13.91 -28.58 -16.25
C ILE A 343 13.03 -28.83 -17.48
N THR A 344 13.65 -29.09 -18.62
CA THR A 344 12.95 -29.45 -19.86
C THR A 344 13.33 -30.86 -20.30
N PHE A 345 12.35 -31.74 -20.43
CA PHE A 345 12.49 -33.08 -20.96
C PHE A 345 12.36 -33.03 -22.49
N CYS A 346 13.45 -33.30 -23.18
CA CYS A 346 13.53 -33.33 -24.64
C CYS A 346 13.25 -34.75 -25.11
N GLY A 347 12.04 -35.01 -25.61
CA GLY A 347 11.59 -36.31 -26.11
C GLY A 347 11.16 -36.25 -27.58
N GLY A 348 10.25 -37.14 -27.99
CA GLY A 348 9.70 -37.19 -29.35
C GLY A 348 10.19 -38.38 -30.18
N THR A 349 9.52 -38.60 -31.31
CA THR A 349 9.76 -39.73 -32.21
C THR A 349 10.62 -39.37 -33.44
N GLN A 350 11.04 -38.12 -33.57
CA GLN A 350 11.92 -37.71 -34.67
C GLN A 350 13.35 -38.19 -34.42
N SER A 351 14.12 -38.39 -35.49
CA SER A 351 15.53 -38.81 -35.38
C SER A 351 16.43 -37.71 -34.79
N SER A 352 16.13 -36.44 -35.04
CA SER A 352 16.84 -35.30 -34.44
C SER A 352 16.03 -34.01 -34.50
N TYR A 353 16.31 -33.07 -33.60
CA TYR A 353 15.81 -31.70 -33.68
C TYR A 353 16.70 -30.73 -32.88
N VAL A 354 16.45 -29.43 -33.05
CA VAL A 354 17.21 -28.36 -32.39
C VAL A 354 16.39 -27.74 -31.27
N VAL A 355 17.02 -27.55 -30.11
CA VAL A 355 16.48 -26.78 -28.98
C VAL A 355 17.33 -25.53 -28.80
N THR A 356 16.72 -24.37 -28.93
CA THR A 356 17.42 -23.09 -28.74
C THR A 356 17.21 -22.60 -27.30
N LEU A 357 18.30 -22.28 -26.61
CA LEU A 357 18.25 -21.70 -25.26
C LEU A 357 17.56 -20.32 -25.25
N PRO A 358 17.01 -19.89 -24.10
CA PRO A 358 16.31 -18.61 -24.01
C PRO A 358 17.17 -17.40 -24.40
N GLU A 359 16.51 -16.39 -24.99
CA GLU A 359 17.09 -15.07 -25.22
C GLU A 359 17.42 -14.34 -23.90
N PHE A 360 18.32 -13.36 -23.98
CA PHE A 360 18.87 -12.66 -22.82
C PHE A 360 17.98 -11.49 -22.36
N GLY A 361 17.86 -11.33 -21.03
CA GLY A 361 17.25 -10.16 -20.39
C GLY A 361 18.15 -9.56 -19.30
N ALA A 362 17.83 -8.35 -18.81
CA ALA A 362 18.68 -7.60 -17.88
C ALA A 362 18.91 -8.25 -16.50
N SER A 363 18.13 -9.29 -16.12
CA SER A 363 18.17 -9.92 -14.79
C SER A 363 18.54 -11.40 -14.79
N THR A 364 19.00 -11.98 -15.90
CA THR A 364 19.12 -13.45 -16.04
C THR A 364 20.54 -14.00 -15.80
N ARG A 365 21.52 -13.17 -15.40
CA ARG A 365 22.87 -13.63 -15.05
C ARG A 365 22.82 -14.61 -13.86
N GLY A 366 23.44 -15.78 -14.02
CA GLY A 366 23.37 -16.87 -13.04
C GLY A 366 22.14 -17.77 -13.20
N GLY A 367 21.24 -17.46 -14.14
CA GLY A 367 20.11 -18.32 -14.48
C GLY A 367 20.59 -19.67 -15.02
N LEU A 368 19.94 -20.75 -14.58
CA LEU A 368 20.22 -22.12 -15.00
C LEU A 368 19.10 -22.65 -15.88
N VAL A 369 19.43 -23.33 -16.98
CA VAL A 369 18.50 -24.12 -17.78
C VAL A 369 18.97 -25.57 -17.74
N THR A 370 18.11 -26.46 -17.26
CA THR A 370 18.38 -27.90 -17.26
C THR A 370 17.63 -28.58 -18.39
N LEU A 371 18.34 -29.35 -19.21
CA LEU A 371 17.78 -30.17 -20.27
C LEU A 371 18.01 -31.64 -19.93
N ALA A 372 17.04 -32.51 -20.23
CA ALA A 372 17.15 -33.95 -20.04
C ALA A 372 16.65 -34.69 -21.29
N GLY A 373 17.47 -35.57 -21.86
CA GLY A 373 17.10 -36.39 -23.01
C GLY A 373 16.20 -37.54 -22.57
N ASN A 374 14.99 -37.60 -23.13
CA ASN A 374 13.95 -38.55 -22.74
C ASN A 374 13.47 -39.42 -23.92
N SER A 375 14.19 -39.40 -25.05
CA SER A 375 13.94 -40.31 -26.16
C SER A 375 15.22 -40.55 -26.96
N GLU A 376 15.12 -41.36 -28.01
CA GLU A 376 16.23 -41.65 -28.93
C GLU A 376 16.50 -40.51 -29.92
N ALA A 377 15.72 -39.43 -29.88
CA ALA A 377 15.96 -38.25 -30.70
C ALA A 377 17.28 -37.59 -30.31
N LEU A 378 18.14 -37.30 -31.30
CA LEU A 378 19.35 -36.51 -31.08
C LEU A 378 18.99 -35.03 -30.97
N VAL A 379 19.15 -34.45 -29.78
CA VAL A 379 18.74 -33.07 -29.50
C VAL A 379 19.95 -32.14 -29.55
N THR A 380 20.06 -31.37 -30.64
CA THR A 380 21.14 -30.38 -30.75
C THR A 380 20.74 -29.12 -29.97
N VAL A 381 21.55 -28.72 -29.00
CA VAL A 381 21.31 -27.49 -28.23
C VAL A 381 22.00 -26.32 -28.92
N ALA A 382 21.25 -25.26 -29.20
CA ALA A 382 21.73 -24.05 -29.85
C ALA A 382 21.68 -22.85 -28.89
N ALA A 383 22.61 -21.92 -29.06
CA ALA A 383 22.48 -20.59 -28.47
C ALA A 383 21.42 -19.78 -29.25
N PRO A 384 20.73 -18.82 -28.61
CA PRO A 384 19.93 -17.84 -29.33
C PRO A 384 20.81 -16.99 -30.26
N ALA A 385 20.19 -16.27 -31.21
CA ALA A 385 20.92 -15.50 -32.21
C ALA A 385 21.87 -14.47 -31.56
N GLY A 386 23.10 -14.36 -32.07
CA GLY A 386 24.12 -13.44 -31.57
C GLY A 386 24.82 -13.89 -30.29
N ALA A 387 24.57 -15.11 -29.82
CA ALA A 387 25.11 -15.64 -28.58
C ALA A 387 26.00 -16.85 -28.78
N SER A 388 26.78 -17.17 -27.75
CA SER A 388 27.72 -18.30 -27.77
C SER A 388 27.40 -19.35 -26.72
N LEU A 389 27.69 -20.61 -27.06
CA LEU A 389 27.80 -21.69 -26.09
C LEU A 389 29.27 -21.90 -25.75
N THR A 390 29.57 -22.01 -24.46
CA THR A 390 30.94 -22.25 -23.97
C THR A 390 30.99 -23.43 -23.01
N LEU A 391 32.16 -24.04 -22.90
CA LEU A 391 32.49 -25.02 -21.88
C LEU A 391 32.84 -24.32 -20.56
N THR A 392 32.86 -25.08 -19.47
CA THR A 392 33.33 -24.58 -18.17
C THR A 392 34.75 -23.99 -18.25
N SER A 393 35.60 -24.53 -19.14
CA SER A 393 36.96 -24.02 -19.40
C SER A 393 37.01 -22.71 -20.19
N GLY A 394 35.87 -22.21 -20.69
CA GLY A 394 35.78 -21.04 -21.58
C GLY A 394 35.99 -21.35 -23.07
N GLY A 395 36.25 -22.61 -23.44
CA GLY A 395 36.33 -23.04 -24.83
C GLY A 395 34.98 -22.97 -25.55
N VAL A 396 35.00 -22.76 -26.87
CA VAL A 396 33.78 -22.75 -27.70
C VAL A 396 33.15 -24.14 -27.73
N LEU A 397 31.85 -24.21 -27.44
CA LEU A 397 31.06 -25.44 -27.56
C LEU A 397 30.21 -25.37 -28.83
N LEU A 398 30.54 -26.19 -29.83
CA LEU A 398 29.83 -26.21 -31.11
C LEU A 398 28.85 -27.38 -31.16
N ASN A 399 27.57 -27.08 -31.46
CA ASN A 399 26.50 -28.06 -31.71
C ASN A 399 26.46 -29.22 -30.69
N PRO A 400 26.40 -28.96 -29.37
CA PRO A 400 26.27 -30.01 -28.38
C PRO A 400 25.01 -30.85 -28.63
N VAL A 401 25.16 -32.17 -28.64
CA VAL A 401 24.05 -33.11 -28.87
C VAL A 401 23.73 -33.85 -27.59
N LEU A 402 22.53 -33.62 -27.06
CA LEU A 402 21.96 -34.32 -25.91
C LEU A 402 21.28 -35.61 -26.38
N GLU A 403 21.70 -36.73 -25.82
CA GLU A 403 21.14 -38.07 -26.11
C GLU A 403 20.20 -38.56 -24.99
N ARG A 404 19.58 -39.72 -25.22
CA ARG A 404 18.74 -40.40 -24.23
C ARG A 404 19.50 -40.59 -22.92
N ASP A 405 18.80 -40.37 -21.81
CA ASP A 405 19.31 -40.54 -20.44
C ASP A 405 20.46 -39.58 -20.09
N GLU A 406 20.70 -38.56 -20.92
CA GLU A 406 21.64 -37.50 -20.62
C GLU A 406 20.98 -36.26 -20.04
N THR A 407 21.79 -35.50 -19.30
CA THR A 407 21.41 -34.18 -18.80
C THR A 407 22.42 -33.14 -19.22
N ALA A 408 21.98 -31.91 -19.40
CA ALA A 408 22.82 -30.75 -19.62
C ALA A 408 22.34 -29.57 -18.78
N VAL A 409 23.25 -28.90 -18.10
CA VAL A 409 22.97 -27.70 -17.30
C VAL A 409 23.73 -26.53 -17.91
N PHE A 410 22.98 -25.59 -18.48
CA PHE A 410 23.52 -24.35 -19.03
C PHE A 410 23.29 -23.22 -18.03
N MET A 411 24.35 -22.49 -17.71
CA MET A 411 24.31 -21.29 -16.88
C MET A 411 24.57 -20.07 -17.73
N GLN A 412 23.75 -19.04 -17.56
CA GLN A 412 24.00 -17.76 -18.19
C GLN A 412 25.09 -16.99 -17.44
N THR A 413 26.25 -16.76 -18.06
CA THR A 413 27.39 -16.07 -17.45
C THR A 413 27.43 -14.57 -17.77
N SER A 414 26.90 -14.19 -18.94
CA SER A 414 26.81 -12.82 -19.44
C SER A 414 25.53 -12.61 -20.27
N GLY A 415 25.31 -11.41 -20.81
CA GLY A 415 24.18 -11.12 -21.69
C GLY A 415 24.26 -11.73 -23.10
N ILE A 416 25.31 -12.49 -23.42
CA ILE A 416 25.52 -13.12 -24.75
C ILE A 416 26.17 -14.52 -24.67
N GLU A 417 26.22 -15.12 -23.49
CA GLU A 417 26.94 -16.39 -23.26
C GLU A 417 26.12 -17.34 -22.38
N TRP A 418 25.94 -18.55 -22.88
CA TRP A 418 25.48 -19.71 -22.13
C TRP A 418 26.64 -20.68 -21.94
N ARG A 419 26.94 -21.02 -20.68
CA ARG A 419 28.03 -21.93 -20.33
C ARG A 419 27.49 -23.27 -19.89
N LEU A 420 27.99 -24.35 -20.49
CA LEU A 420 27.74 -25.71 -20.02
C LEU A 420 28.54 -25.94 -18.73
N VAL A 421 27.83 -26.02 -17.60
CA VAL A 421 28.41 -26.12 -16.24
C VAL A 421 28.14 -27.45 -15.55
N GLY A 422 27.27 -28.30 -16.12
CA GLY A 422 26.94 -29.58 -15.52
C GLY A 422 26.07 -30.47 -16.40
N GLY A 423 25.64 -31.58 -15.82
CA GLY A 423 24.97 -32.68 -16.52
C GLY A 423 25.96 -33.68 -17.13
N THR A 424 25.47 -34.86 -17.48
CA THR A 424 26.31 -35.92 -18.09
C THR A 424 26.86 -35.51 -19.45
N LEU A 425 26.15 -34.68 -20.21
CA LEU A 425 26.62 -34.13 -21.49
C LEU A 425 27.94 -33.35 -21.34
N ALA A 426 28.13 -32.66 -20.20
CA ALA A 426 29.35 -31.91 -19.95
C ALA A 426 30.60 -32.80 -19.88
N LEU A 427 30.43 -34.08 -19.53
CA LEU A 427 31.54 -35.05 -19.48
C LEU A 427 32.09 -35.33 -20.88
N LYS A 428 31.22 -35.46 -21.90
CA LYS A 428 31.63 -35.70 -23.30
C LYS A 428 32.59 -34.63 -23.83
N TYR A 429 32.43 -33.39 -23.39
CA TYR A 429 33.23 -32.25 -23.84
C TYR A 429 34.29 -31.80 -22.82
N SER A 430 34.40 -32.48 -21.69
CA SER A 430 35.46 -32.21 -20.72
C SER A 430 36.81 -32.68 -21.27
N THR A 431 37.85 -31.86 -21.09
CA THR A 431 39.22 -32.23 -21.46
C THR A 431 39.69 -33.50 -20.77
N GLN A 432 39.12 -33.82 -19.60
CA GLN A 432 39.42 -35.02 -18.82
C GLN A 432 38.92 -36.32 -19.47
N PHE A 433 37.93 -36.25 -20.36
CA PHE A 433 37.37 -37.38 -21.12
C PHE A 433 37.65 -37.25 -22.62
N SER A 434 38.55 -36.36 -23.02
CA SER A 434 38.86 -36.16 -24.44
C SER A 434 39.40 -37.43 -25.08
N ALA A 435 39.03 -37.66 -26.34
CA ALA A 435 39.44 -38.82 -27.10
C ALA A 435 39.49 -38.52 -28.60
N SER A 436 40.34 -39.24 -29.31
CA SER A 436 40.33 -39.36 -30.77
C SER A 436 40.06 -40.82 -31.12
N LEU A 437 38.87 -41.14 -31.62
CA LEU A 437 38.41 -42.52 -31.82
C LEU A 437 38.68 -43.06 -33.23
N GLY A 438 39.75 -42.58 -33.88
CA GLY A 438 40.18 -43.09 -35.19
C GLY A 438 40.86 -44.46 -35.13
N ALA A 439 41.20 -45.00 -36.31
CA ALA A 439 41.97 -46.25 -36.43
C ALA A 439 43.33 -46.19 -35.69
N THR A 440 43.94 -45.00 -35.68
CA THR A 440 45.02 -44.62 -34.77
C THR A 440 44.47 -43.50 -33.89
N GLY A 441 44.41 -43.75 -32.59
CA GLY A 441 43.57 -42.99 -31.68
C GLY A 441 44.04 -43.05 -30.24
N TRP A 442 43.33 -42.31 -29.39
CA TRP A 442 43.60 -42.25 -27.96
C TRP A 442 42.35 -41.86 -27.19
N LYS A 443 42.32 -42.18 -25.90
CA LYS A 443 41.33 -41.68 -24.95
C LYS A 443 42.01 -41.31 -23.63
N ARG A 444 41.49 -40.27 -22.97
CA ARG A 444 41.86 -39.89 -21.60
C ARG A 444 40.77 -40.32 -20.63
N GLU A 445 41.22 -40.67 -19.43
CA GLU A 445 40.36 -40.87 -18.28
C GLU A 445 40.59 -39.75 -17.25
N PRO A 446 39.60 -39.45 -16.39
CA PRO A 446 39.71 -38.39 -15.38
C PRO A 446 40.86 -38.58 -14.38
N SER A 447 41.31 -39.82 -14.18
CA SER A 447 42.48 -40.17 -13.35
C SER A 447 43.81 -39.63 -13.93
N GLY A 448 43.78 -39.16 -15.18
CA GLY A 448 44.94 -38.81 -16.00
C GLY A 448 45.50 -40.01 -16.77
N PHE A 449 44.92 -41.20 -16.65
CA PHE A 449 45.30 -42.34 -17.47
C PHE A 449 44.98 -42.08 -18.94
N ILE A 450 45.85 -42.54 -19.82
CA ILE A 450 45.74 -42.41 -21.26
C ILE A 450 45.91 -43.81 -21.87
N GLU A 451 44.95 -44.20 -22.69
CA GLU A 451 45.09 -45.36 -23.58
C GLU A 451 45.24 -44.82 -25.01
N GLN A 452 46.26 -45.31 -25.72
CA GLN A 452 46.50 -44.99 -27.13
C GLN A 452 46.56 -46.29 -27.93
N TRP A 453 46.13 -46.25 -29.18
CA TRP A 453 46.15 -47.40 -30.07
C TRP A 453 46.43 -46.99 -31.51
N GLY A 454 46.77 -47.98 -32.33
CA GLY A 454 46.90 -47.80 -33.75
C GLY A 454 47.21 -49.09 -34.47
N VAL A 455 47.32 -48.96 -35.79
CA VAL A 455 47.68 -50.04 -36.70
C VAL A 455 48.94 -49.65 -37.44
N VAL A 456 49.86 -50.60 -37.62
CA VAL A 456 51.08 -50.41 -38.42
C VAL A 456 51.41 -51.68 -39.19
N THR A 457 51.96 -51.53 -40.39
CA THR A 457 52.57 -52.64 -41.13
C THR A 457 54.08 -52.59 -40.95
N ILE A 458 54.67 -53.69 -40.48
CA ILE A 458 56.11 -53.82 -40.21
C ILE A 458 56.65 -54.97 -41.06
N GLU A 459 57.76 -54.73 -41.76
CA GLU A 459 58.48 -55.74 -42.52
C GLU A 459 59.05 -56.84 -41.60
N ASP A 460 59.26 -58.03 -42.16
CA ASP A 460 59.75 -59.17 -41.39
C ASP A 460 61.15 -58.92 -40.79
N ASN A 461 61.36 -59.40 -39.56
CA ASN A 461 62.60 -59.34 -38.82
C ASN A 461 63.14 -57.90 -38.60
N ILE A 462 62.23 -56.92 -38.53
CA ILE A 462 62.55 -55.51 -38.26
C ILE A 462 61.88 -55.03 -36.98
N GLN A 463 62.56 -54.12 -36.27
CA GLN A 463 61.97 -53.30 -35.23
C GLN A 463 61.72 -51.88 -35.77
N MET A 464 60.51 -51.38 -35.56
CA MET A 464 60.09 -50.05 -35.99
C MET A 464 59.78 -49.16 -34.79
N THR A 465 60.16 -47.88 -34.89
CA THR A 465 59.71 -46.85 -33.94
C THR A 465 58.37 -46.29 -34.38
N ILE A 466 57.38 -46.33 -33.50
CA ILE A 466 56.04 -45.78 -33.74
C ILE A 466 55.87 -44.51 -32.95
N THR A 467 55.45 -43.44 -33.62
CA THR A 467 55.04 -42.19 -32.98
C THR A 467 53.62 -42.30 -32.47
N LEU A 468 53.42 -42.00 -31.19
CA LEU A 468 52.13 -42.01 -30.54
C LEU A 468 51.29 -40.79 -30.98
N PRO A 469 49.95 -40.92 -31.08
CA PRO A 469 49.03 -39.82 -31.39
C PRO A 469 49.23 -38.58 -30.51
N ILE A 470 49.51 -38.80 -29.23
CA ILE A 470 49.85 -37.77 -28.25
C ILE A 470 50.99 -38.27 -27.35
N ALA A 471 51.77 -37.35 -26.80
CA ALA A 471 52.70 -37.70 -25.74
C ALA A 471 51.95 -38.02 -24.45
N PHE A 472 52.40 -39.06 -23.72
CA PHE A 472 52.03 -39.22 -22.32
C PHE A 472 52.62 -38.06 -21.50
N ASN A 473 51.94 -37.64 -20.43
CA ASN A 473 52.36 -36.47 -19.68
C ASN A 473 53.54 -36.76 -18.72
N THR A 474 53.68 -38.00 -18.26
CA THR A 474 54.60 -38.41 -17.17
C THR A 474 55.28 -39.74 -17.42
N ALA A 475 54.58 -40.78 -17.89
CA ALA A 475 55.16 -42.11 -18.05
C ALA A 475 54.35 -43.01 -18.99
N VAL A 476 55.05 -43.90 -19.70
CA VAL A 476 54.47 -45.09 -20.33
C VAL A 476 54.48 -46.21 -19.30
N PHE A 477 53.34 -46.86 -19.03
CA PHE A 477 53.22 -47.99 -18.12
C PHE A 477 53.40 -49.33 -18.83
N GLY A 478 52.76 -49.51 -19.99
CA GLY A 478 52.83 -50.75 -20.75
C GLY A 478 52.53 -50.54 -22.23
N VAL A 479 53.06 -51.43 -23.06
CA VAL A 479 52.82 -51.47 -24.51
C VAL A 479 52.53 -52.90 -24.89
N MET A 480 51.55 -53.11 -25.77
CA MET A 480 51.14 -54.41 -26.27
C MET A 480 50.97 -54.32 -27.79
N ALA A 481 51.30 -55.39 -28.49
CA ALA A 481 50.97 -55.51 -29.91
C ALA A 481 50.46 -56.92 -30.21
N THR A 482 49.54 -57.00 -31.17
CA THR A 482 48.89 -58.22 -31.62
C THR A 482 48.78 -58.20 -33.14
N THR A 483 48.92 -59.35 -33.78
CA THR A 483 48.71 -59.49 -35.22
C THR A 483 47.23 -59.23 -35.58
N GLN A 484 46.95 -58.38 -36.57
CA GLN A 484 45.58 -58.21 -37.11
C GLN A 484 45.28 -59.15 -38.28
N ASN A 485 46.31 -59.57 -39.03
CA ASN A 485 46.15 -60.47 -40.16
C ASN A 485 46.52 -61.90 -39.77
N ALA A 486 45.54 -62.82 -39.82
CA ALA A 486 45.76 -64.27 -39.89
C ALA A 486 45.78 -64.74 -41.35
N GLY A 487 46.42 -63.98 -42.24
CA GLY A 487 46.53 -64.29 -43.65
C GLY A 487 47.71 -65.23 -43.94
N LEU A 488 47.41 -66.52 -44.08
CA LEU A 488 48.22 -67.57 -44.74
C LEU A 488 49.48 -68.07 -44.00
N LEU A 489 49.27 -68.88 -42.95
CA LEU A 489 50.23 -69.91 -42.59
C LEU A 489 49.63 -71.29 -42.87
N GLY A 490 50.35 -72.09 -43.67
CA GLY A 490 50.28 -73.55 -43.57
C GLY A 490 50.78 -73.98 -42.20
N GLY A 491 50.30 -75.11 -41.70
CA GLY A 491 50.19 -75.46 -40.28
C GLY A 491 51.43 -75.54 -39.37
N ASP A 492 52.59 -74.97 -39.71
CA ASP A 492 53.88 -75.25 -39.02
C ASP A 492 54.68 -74.02 -38.54
N GLN A 493 54.09 -72.81 -38.46
CA GLN A 493 54.84 -71.60 -38.04
C GLN A 493 54.12 -70.76 -36.98
N PHE A 494 54.89 -70.20 -36.05
CA PHE A 494 54.43 -69.22 -35.06
C PHE A 494 54.93 -67.82 -35.45
N MET A 495 54.02 -66.86 -35.56
CA MET A 495 54.38 -65.45 -35.67
C MET A 495 54.70 -64.91 -34.27
N THR A 496 55.81 -64.19 -34.14
CA THR A 496 56.16 -63.49 -32.90
C THR A 496 56.08 -62.00 -33.12
N VAL A 497 55.37 -61.33 -32.21
CA VAL A 497 55.24 -59.88 -32.17
C VAL A 497 55.70 -59.40 -30.80
N GLY A 498 56.59 -58.42 -30.80
CA GLY A 498 57.06 -57.74 -29.60
C GLY A 498 56.61 -56.29 -29.60
N ALA A 499 56.29 -55.78 -28.41
CA ALA A 499 56.12 -54.36 -28.18
C ALA A 499 56.77 -53.96 -26.87
N LYS A 500 57.48 -52.84 -26.87
CA LYS A 500 58.16 -52.32 -25.69
C LYS A 500 58.27 -50.81 -25.70
N LYS A 501 58.56 -50.24 -24.53
CA LYS A 501 58.83 -48.81 -24.37
C LYS A 501 60.11 -48.43 -25.13
N ASN A 502 60.12 -47.25 -25.75
CA ASN A 502 61.33 -46.71 -26.38
C ASN A 502 62.16 -45.90 -25.36
N GLY A 503 62.87 -46.61 -24.48
CA GLY A 503 63.62 -45.98 -23.39
C GLY A 503 62.73 -45.10 -22.50
N ALA A 504 63.13 -43.85 -22.30
CA ALA A 504 62.37 -42.84 -21.52
C ALA A 504 61.41 -41.98 -22.37
N SER A 505 61.21 -42.33 -23.65
CA SER A 505 60.33 -41.56 -24.53
C SER A 505 58.87 -41.60 -24.06
N LEU A 506 58.22 -40.45 -24.06
CA LEU A 506 56.78 -40.31 -23.80
C LEU A 506 55.94 -40.23 -25.08
N SER A 507 56.59 -40.14 -26.25
CA SER A 507 55.94 -39.92 -27.54
C SER A 507 56.16 -41.05 -28.54
N THR A 508 57.00 -42.03 -28.22
CA THR A 508 57.31 -43.14 -29.13
C THR A 508 57.38 -44.50 -28.42
N ILE A 509 57.05 -45.55 -29.16
CA ILE A 509 57.16 -46.96 -28.74
C ILE A 509 57.94 -47.76 -29.78
N LEU A 510 58.41 -48.95 -29.42
CA LEU A 510 59.06 -49.89 -30.32
C LEU A 510 58.17 -51.11 -30.53
N ILE A 511 57.98 -51.49 -31.79
CA ILE A 511 57.27 -52.71 -32.18
C ILE A 511 58.17 -53.52 -33.09
N ASP A 512 58.23 -54.83 -32.88
CA ASP A 512 58.96 -55.77 -33.70
C ASP A 512 58.07 -56.94 -34.14
N ALA A 513 58.39 -57.47 -35.31
CA ALA A 513 57.64 -58.54 -35.97
C ALA A 513 58.61 -59.56 -36.57
N ASN A 514 58.33 -60.85 -36.40
CA ASN A 514 59.07 -61.93 -37.05
C ASN A 514 58.11 -63.06 -37.49
N THR A 515 58.16 -63.47 -38.76
CA THR A 515 57.32 -64.53 -39.36
C THR A 515 57.92 -65.93 -39.31
N GLY A 516 59.07 -66.11 -38.67
CA GLY A 516 59.79 -67.37 -38.55
C GLY A 516 60.80 -67.63 -39.68
N PRO A 517 61.53 -68.75 -39.65
CA PRO A 517 62.73 -68.95 -40.46
C PRO A 517 62.50 -69.26 -41.95
N SER A 518 61.26 -69.55 -42.38
CA SER A 518 60.98 -70.13 -43.71
C SER A 518 60.14 -69.23 -44.62
N ARG A 519 59.65 -68.09 -44.14
CA ARG A 519 58.87 -67.10 -44.90
C ARG A 519 59.20 -65.71 -44.36
N SER A 520 59.29 -64.73 -45.26
CA SER A 520 59.51 -63.32 -44.93
C SER A 520 58.36 -62.51 -45.51
N LEU A 521 57.47 -62.02 -44.64
CA LEU A 521 56.29 -61.25 -45.04
C LEU A 521 56.06 -60.08 -44.08
N ALA A 522 55.65 -58.93 -44.63
CA ALA A 522 55.21 -57.79 -43.83
C ALA A 522 53.94 -58.14 -43.04
N GLN A 523 53.91 -57.72 -41.77
CA GLN A 523 52.82 -57.99 -40.84
C GLN A 523 52.08 -56.72 -40.47
N THR A 524 50.74 -56.75 -40.57
CA THR A 524 49.89 -55.69 -40.04
C THR A 524 49.55 -55.99 -38.57
N LEU A 525 50.00 -55.10 -37.69
CA LEU A 525 49.91 -55.22 -36.25
C LEU A 525 49.02 -54.12 -35.67
N PHE A 526 48.19 -54.50 -34.72
CA PHE A 526 47.50 -53.57 -33.84
C PHE A 526 48.26 -53.43 -32.54
N TRP A 527 48.43 -52.21 -32.09
CA TRP A 527 49.14 -51.92 -30.85
C TRP A 527 48.31 -51.08 -29.90
N ARG A 528 48.61 -51.22 -28.61
CA ARG A 528 48.09 -50.40 -27.53
C ARG A 528 49.22 -49.94 -26.64
N ALA A 529 49.14 -48.70 -26.18
CA ALA A 529 50.04 -48.12 -25.20
C ALA A 529 49.22 -47.51 -24.07
N TYR A 530 49.69 -47.73 -22.84
CA TYR A 530 49.04 -47.27 -21.61
C TYR A 530 50.02 -46.39 -20.83
N GLY A 531 49.54 -45.30 -20.26
CA GLY A 531 50.38 -44.37 -19.53
C GLY A 531 49.60 -43.23 -18.90
N LYS A 532 50.32 -42.23 -18.41
CA LYS A 532 49.78 -40.99 -17.86
C LYS A 532 50.57 -39.82 -18.38
#